data_AF-A0A661QDB6-F1
#
_entry.id   AF-A0A661QDB6-F1
#
_cell.length_a   1.000
_cell.length_b   1.000
_cell.length_c   1.000
_cell.angle_alpha   90.00
_cell.angle_beta   90.00
_cell.angle_gamma   90.00
#
_symmetry.space_group_name_H-M   'P 1'
#
loop_
_entity.id
_entity.type
_entity.pdbx_description
1 polymer ?
#
loop_
_entity_poly.entity_id
_entity_poly.type
_entity_poly.pdbx_seq_one_letter_code
_entity_poly.pdbx_strand_id
1 'polypeptide(L)'
;MDISKKMGFRYIRYERKKVEMPRNKYVIKVDSLEEAMKRVKNISGNIFVTTGVKELPFIYSFLDSRKDEIYVRVLPKSDSLKLCENIGIPLSHIIAMVGPFDYEMNFYLINKYNIRIVISKESGTTGGLYEKIRSAIDNNIYIIIIKAPAIDYPIIVYTIDELVEVLDSCDRNIKSYKKI
;
A
#
# COMPACT_ATOMS: atom_id res chain seq x y z
N MET A 1 1.45 -19.53 -7.01
CA MET A 1 2.71 -20.28 -7.19
C MET A 1 2.44 -21.77 -7.31
N ASP A 2 1.65 -22.36 -6.41
CA ASP A 2 1.39 -23.82 -6.41
C ASP A 2 0.82 -24.36 -7.74
N ILE A 3 -0.13 -23.64 -8.35
CA ILE A 3 -0.69 -24.02 -9.66
C ILE A 3 0.40 -23.98 -10.74
N SER A 4 1.20 -22.93 -10.77
CA SER A 4 2.33 -22.78 -11.71
C SER A 4 3.29 -23.95 -11.59
N LYS A 5 3.67 -24.31 -10.34
CA LYS A 5 4.56 -25.45 -10.05
C LYS A 5 3.94 -26.77 -10.50
N LYS A 6 2.66 -27.02 -10.21
CA LYS A 6 1.93 -28.24 -10.62
C LYS A 6 1.82 -28.37 -12.14
N MET A 7 1.68 -27.25 -12.85
CA MET A 7 1.56 -27.21 -14.30
C MET A 7 2.90 -27.11 -15.04
N GLY A 8 4.03 -27.05 -14.31
CA GLY A 8 5.36 -26.89 -14.90
C GLY A 8 5.62 -25.51 -15.50
N PHE A 9 4.80 -24.50 -15.19
CA PHE A 9 5.01 -23.13 -15.65
C PHE A 9 6.00 -22.40 -14.74
N ARG A 10 6.94 -21.67 -15.35
CA ARG A 10 7.81 -20.72 -14.63
C ARG A 10 6.96 -19.59 -14.05
N TYR A 11 7.18 -19.28 -12.78
CA TYR A 11 6.53 -18.17 -12.09
C TYR A 11 7.56 -17.07 -11.88
N ILE A 12 7.37 -15.94 -12.56
CA ILE A 12 8.23 -14.75 -12.43
C ILE A 12 7.45 -13.68 -11.68
N ARG A 13 8.03 -13.16 -10.62
CA ARG A 13 7.45 -12.07 -9.83
C ARG A 13 8.14 -10.75 -10.19
N TYR A 14 7.40 -9.85 -10.84
CA TYR A 14 7.84 -8.46 -11.00
C TYR A 14 7.40 -7.64 -9.78
N GLU A 15 8.37 -7.14 -9.00
CA GLU A 15 8.12 -6.30 -7.83
C GLU A 15 8.73 -4.91 -8.00
N ARG A 16 8.17 -3.94 -7.28
CA ARG A 16 8.76 -2.61 -7.22
C ARG A 16 9.94 -2.61 -6.27
N LYS A 17 11.00 -1.86 -6.59
CA LYS A 17 12.10 -1.62 -5.66
C LYS A 17 11.55 -1.07 -4.34
N LYS A 18 12.03 -1.65 -3.25
CA LYS A 18 11.75 -1.15 -1.90
C LYS A 18 12.35 0.25 -1.77
N VAL A 19 11.65 1.10 -1.04
CA VAL A 19 12.15 2.45 -0.72
C VAL A 19 12.91 2.34 0.59
N GLU A 20 14.15 2.83 0.64
CA GLU A 20 14.84 2.96 1.92
C GLU A 20 14.13 4.00 2.79
N MET A 21 13.93 3.64 4.05
CA MET A 21 13.08 4.42 4.94
C MET A 21 13.98 5.27 5.82
N PRO A 22 13.76 6.59 5.91
CA PRO A 22 14.59 7.45 6.73
C PRO A 22 14.44 7.07 8.21
N ARG A 23 15.53 7.18 8.97
CA ARG A 23 15.49 7.08 10.43
C ARG A 23 14.89 8.38 10.97
N ASN A 24 13.58 8.37 11.25
CA ASN A 24 12.86 9.53 11.77
C ASN A 24 11.78 9.09 12.77
N LYS A 25 11.59 9.85 13.86
CA LYS A 25 10.61 9.55 14.92
C LYS A 25 9.15 9.47 14.42
N TYR A 26 8.84 10.13 13.31
CA TYR A 26 7.52 10.13 12.69
C TYR A 26 7.26 8.92 11.79
N VAL A 27 8.29 8.13 11.47
CA VAL A 27 8.16 6.96 10.59
C VAL A 27 8.15 5.70 11.43
N ILE A 28 7.00 5.04 11.49
CA ILE A 28 6.80 3.80 12.25
C ILE A 28 6.61 2.65 11.27
N LYS A 29 7.46 1.62 11.37
CA LYS A 29 7.28 0.37 10.63
C LYS A 29 6.61 -0.67 11.51
N VAL A 30 5.70 -1.43 10.91
CA VAL A 30 4.99 -2.53 11.56
C VAL A 30 4.88 -3.72 10.62
N ASP A 31 4.80 -4.92 11.17
CA ASP A 31 4.75 -6.16 10.40
C ASP A 31 3.32 -6.56 10.00
N SER A 32 2.31 -5.96 10.63
CA SER A 32 0.91 -6.28 10.35
C SER A 32 -0.04 -5.11 10.56
N LEU A 33 -1.29 -5.30 10.11
CA LEU A 33 -2.36 -4.34 10.30
C LEU A 33 -2.79 -4.26 11.78
N GLU A 34 -2.78 -5.37 12.50
CA GLU A 34 -3.03 -5.43 13.95
C GLU A 34 -2.02 -4.56 14.71
N GLU A 35 -0.74 -4.68 14.37
CA GLU A 35 0.31 -3.87 15.00
C GLU A 35 0.14 -2.39 14.64
N ALA A 36 -0.23 -2.07 13.39
CA ALA A 36 -0.57 -0.70 13.01
C ALA A 36 -1.66 -0.12 13.90
N MET A 37 -2.75 -0.87 14.12
CA MET A 37 -3.87 -0.41 14.96
C MET A 37 -3.47 -0.27 16.43
N LYS A 38 -2.58 -1.12 16.96
CA LYS A 38 -2.03 -0.93 18.32
C LYS A 38 -1.26 0.39 18.45
N ARG A 39 -0.54 0.81 17.41
CA ARG A 39 0.15 2.12 17.42
C ARG A 39 -0.85 3.28 17.34
N VAL A 40 -1.87 3.17 16.50
CA VAL A 40 -2.94 4.17 16.34
C VAL A 40 -3.64 4.46 17.68
N LYS A 41 -3.89 3.43 18.50
CA LYS A 41 -4.54 3.59 19.82
C LYS A 41 -3.79 4.54 20.76
N ASN A 42 -2.48 4.68 20.61
CA ASN A 42 -1.63 5.51 21.46
C ASN A 42 -1.42 6.94 20.92
N ILE A 43 -2.06 7.30 19.81
CA ILE A 43 -1.90 8.60 19.16
C ILE A 43 -3.29 9.19 18.90
N SER A 44 -3.54 10.39 19.42
CA SER A 44 -4.82 11.10 19.26
C SER A 44 -4.87 11.93 17.98
N GLY A 45 -6.07 12.05 17.40
CA GLY A 45 -6.37 12.90 16.25
C GLY A 45 -6.57 12.12 14.95
N ASN A 46 -6.86 12.87 13.89
CA ASN A 46 -7.41 12.33 12.66
C ASN A 46 -6.47 11.33 11.96
N ILE A 47 -7.06 10.24 11.48
CA ILE A 47 -6.40 9.08 10.90
C ILE A 47 -6.66 9.09 9.40
N PHE A 48 -5.61 9.16 8.59
CA PHE A 48 -5.72 9.09 7.15
C PHE A 48 -5.29 7.72 6.63
N VAL A 49 -6.25 6.96 6.09
CA VAL A 49 -6.01 5.63 5.56
C VAL A 49 -5.77 5.68 4.06
N THR A 50 -4.60 5.20 3.65
CA THR A 50 -4.15 5.15 2.24
C THR A 50 -3.87 3.73 1.75
N THR A 51 -4.33 2.70 2.49
CA THR A 51 -4.07 1.28 2.23
C THR A 51 -5.04 0.62 1.23
N GLY A 52 -6.02 1.39 0.73
CA GLY A 52 -7.11 0.91 -0.12
C GLY A 52 -8.25 0.26 0.68
N VAL A 53 -9.35 -0.04 -0.02
CA VAL A 53 -10.63 -0.45 0.58
C VAL A 53 -10.65 -1.81 1.26
N LYS A 54 -9.77 -2.73 0.86
CA LYS A 54 -9.75 -4.11 1.37
C LYS A 54 -9.56 -4.17 2.90
N GLU A 55 -8.69 -3.31 3.41
CA GLU A 55 -8.34 -3.30 4.84
C GLU A 55 -9.26 -2.41 5.68
N LEU A 56 -10.12 -1.60 5.04
CA LEU A 56 -10.96 -0.62 5.73
C LEU A 56 -11.90 -1.25 6.76
N PRO A 57 -12.61 -2.37 6.49
CA PRO A 57 -13.49 -2.96 7.48
C PRO A 57 -12.75 -3.36 8.77
N PHE A 58 -11.53 -3.92 8.61
CA PHE A 58 -10.68 -4.26 9.74
C PHE A 58 -10.21 -3.01 10.47
N ILE A 59 -9.68 -2.00 9.77
CA ILE A 59 -9.22 -0.76 10.42
C ILE A 59 -10.36 -0.12 11.19
N TYR A 60 -11.54 -0.02 10.58
CA TYR A 60 -12.71 0.61 11.15
C TYR A 60 -13.24 -0.11 12.39
N SER A 61 -13.17 -1.45 12.42
CA SER A 61 -13.59 -2.21 13.61
C SER A 61 -12.69 -1.99 14.83
N PHE A 62 -11.46 -1.50 14.65
CA PHE A 62 -10.52 -1.22 15.74
C PHE A 62 -10.60 0.19 16.32
N LEU A 63 -11.41 1.07 15.73
CA LEU A 63 -11.49 2.49 16.13
C LEU A 63 -12.42 2.75 17.31
N ASP A 64 -13.28 1.81 17.70
CA ASP A 64 -14.21 1.96 18.84
C ASP A 64 -14.98 3.30 18.76
N SER A 65 -14.77 4.22 19.71
CA SER A 65 -15.39 5.57 19.76
C SER A 65 -14.73 6.61 18.83
N ARG A 66 -13.63 6.28 18.16
CA ARG A 66 -12.84 7.17 17.28
C ARG A 66 -13.23 7.04 15.81
N LYS A 67 -14.41 6.50 15.51
CA LYS A 67 -14.88 6.28 14.13
C LYS A 67 -15.02 7.58 13.34
N ASP A 68 -15.29 8.70 14.00
CA ASP A 68 -15.36 10.02 13.36
C ASP A 68 -13.98 10.64 13.08
N GLU A 69 -12.90 10.05 13.56
CA GLU A 69 -11.54 10.55 13.30
C GLU A 69 -10.94 9.99 11.99
N ILE A 70 -11.60 9.02 11.35
CA ILE A 70 -11.08 8.36 10.14
C ILE A 70 -11.40 9.17 8.88
N TYR A 71 -10.37 9.36 8.06
CA TYR A 71 -10.43 9.84 6.69
C TYR A 71 -9.85 8.77 5.78
N VAL A 72 -10.52 8.48 4.67
CA VAL A 72 -10.10 7.40 3.77
C VAL A 72 -9.92 7.92 2.36
N ARG A 73 -8.80 7.52 1.74
CA ARG A 73 -8.60 7.73 0.30
C ARG A 73 -8.90 6.46 -0.45
N VAL A 74 -9.87 6.52 -1.34
CA VAL A 74 -10.34 5.38 -2.14
C VAL A 74 -10.38 5.72 -3.62
N LEU A 75 -10.33 4.71 -4.48
CA LEU A 75 -10.60 4.94 -5.90
C LEU A 75 -12.09 5.30 -6.07
N PRO A 76 -12.45 6.15 -7.05
CA PRO A 76 -13.83 6.51 -7.35
C PRO A 76 -14.56 5.38 -8.10
N LYS A 77 -14.56 4.18 -7.53
CA LYS A 77 -15.30 3.01 -8.00
C LYS A 77 -16.53 2.80 -7.14
N SER A 78 -17.66 2.45 -7.74
CA SER A 78 -18.92 2.25 -7.03
C SER A 78 -18.78 1.28 -5.84
N ASP A 79 -18.08 0.16 -6.01
CA ASP A 79 -17.88 -0.81 -4.93
C ASP A 79 -17.04 -0.26 -3.78
N SER A 80 -16.07 0.62 -4.09
CA SER A 80 -15.25 1.27 -3.07
C SER A 80 -16.06 2.26 -2.22
N LEU A 81 -16.94 3.03 -2.86
CA LEU A 81 -17.82 3.99 -2.19
C LEU A 81 -18.89 3.26 -1.38
N LYS A 82 -19.55 2.25 -1.95
CA LYS A 82 -20.53 1.40 -1.27
C LYS A 82 -19.93 0.73 -0.03
N LEU A 83 -18.69 0.25 -0.11
CA LEU A 83 -18.02 -0.33 1.05
C LEU A 83 -17.85 0.70 2.17
N CYS A 84 -17.41 1.92 1.84
CA CYS A 84 -17.23 2.98 2.83
C CYS A 84 -18.57 3.37 3.49
N GLU A 85 -19.63 3.49 2.70
CA GLU A 85 -20.99 3.77 3.19
C GLU A 85 -21.50 2.65 4.09
N ASN A 86 -21.37 1.39 3.67
CA ASN A 86 -21.87 0.22 4.41
C ASN A 86 -21.21 0.05 5.79
N ILE A 87 -19.93 0.39 5.91
CA ILE A 87 -19.24 0.34 7.22
C ILE A 87 -19.47 1.62 8.03
N GLY A 88 -20.11 2.64 7.47
CA GLY A 88 -20.52 3.85 8.17
C GLY A 88 -19.47 4.96 8.20
N ILE A 89 -18.55 5.01 7.22
CA ILE A 89 -17.63 6.15 7.11
C ILE A 89 -18.44 7.39 6.70
N PRO A 90 -18.29 8.52 7.42
CA PRO A 90 -18.93 9.78 7.03
C PRO A 90 -18.58 10.18 5.60
N LEU A 91 -19.57 10.59 4.80
CA LEU A 91 -19.35 10.99 3.40
C LEU A 91 -18.30 12.10 3.27
N SER A 92 -18.28 13.05 4.21
CA SER A 92 -17.28 14.14 4.29
C SER A 92 -15.84 13.66 4.53
N HIS A 93 -15.65 12.41 4.94
CA HIS A 93 -14.35 11.82 5.25
C HIS A 93 -13.88 10.83 4.15
N ILE A 94 -14.66 10.66 3.09
CA ILE A 94 -14.31 9.85 1.93
C ILE A 94 -13.69 10.73 0.86
N ILE A 95 -12.41 10.52 0.57
CA ILE A 95 -11.64 11.24 -0.43
C ILE A 95 -11.48 10.32 -1.65
N ALA A 96 -12.44 10.40 -2.57
CA ALA A 96 -12.45 9.58 -3.78
C ALA A 96 -11.60 10.23 -4.88
N MET A 97 -10.43 9.64 -5.20
CA MET A 97 -9.49 10.20 -6.18
C MET A 97 -8.64 9.14 -6.86
N VAL A 98 -8.15 9.46 -8.06
CA VAL A 98 -7.24 8.61 -8.85
C VAL A 98 -5.83 9.19 -8.78
N GLY A 99 -4.85 8.34 -8.47
CA GLY A 99 -3.44 8.72 -8.41
C GLY A 99 -2.73 8.60 -9.78
N PRO A 100 -1.40 8.80 -9.83
CA PRO A 100 -0.48 8.89 -8.69
C PRO A 100 -0.65 10.17 -7.86
N PHE A 101 -0.21 10.14 -6.59
CA PHE A 101 -0.29 11.29 -5.69
C PHE A 101 1.11 11.74 -5.33
N ASP A 102 1.43 12.99 -5.66
CA ASP A 102 2.71 13.63 -5.37
C ASP A 102 2.79 14.15 -3.93
N TYR A 103 3.94 14.75 -3.60
CA TYR A 103 4.20 15.28 -2.27
C TYR A 103 3.20 16.39 -1.91
N GLU A 104 2.96 17.33 -2.81
CA GLU A 104 2.12 18.51 -2.63
C GLU A 104 0.68 18.13 -2.31
N MET A 105 0.12 17.16 -3.05
CA MET A 105 -1.22 16.65 -2.80
C MET A 105 -1.31 15.97 -1.42
N ASN A 106 -0.36 15.10 -1.07
CA ASN A 106 -0.38 14.45 0.23
C ASN A 106 -0.22 15.46 1.38
N PHE A 107 0.68 16.44 1.23
CA PHE A 107 0.91 17.52 2.19
C PHE A 107 -0.36 18.35 2.39
N TYR A 108 -1.02 18.74 1.31
CA TYR A 108 -2.27 19.50 1.37
C TYR A 108 -3.38 18.72 2.07
N LEU A 109 -3.60 17.45 1.71
CA LEU A 109 -4.64 16.61 2.33
C LEU A 109 -4.40 16.43 3.83
N ILE A 110 -3.14 16.23 4.24
CA ILE A 110 -2.76 16.15 5.66
C ILE A 110 -3.17 17.41 6.41
N ASN A 111 -2.85 18.60 5.89
CA ASN A 111 -3.22 19.87 6.51
C ASN A 111 -4.72 20.12 6.48
N LYS A 112 -5.35 19.93 5.33
CA LYS A 112 -6.78 20.22 5.10
C LYS A 112 -7.68 19.48 6.07
N TYR A 113 -7.34 18.23 6.38
CA TYR A 113 -8.11 17.38 7.28
C TYR A 113 -7.51 17.26 8.67
N ASN A 114 -6.51 18.09 9.01
CA ASN A 114 -5.83 18.09 10.31
C ASN A 114 -5.37 16.67 10.73
N ILE A 115 -4.80 15.92 9.78
CA ILE A 115 -4.37 14.55 9.98
C ILE A 115 -3.22 14.50 10.97
N ARG A 116 -3.25 13.54 11.90
CA ARG A 116 -2.15 13.27 12.85
C ARG A 116 -1.46 11.94 12.60
N ILE A 117 -2.12 11.04 11.88
CA ILE A 117 -1.63 9.69 11.59
C ILE A 117 -1.97 9.32 10.16
N VAL A 118 -0.98 8.91 9.37
CA VAL A 118 -1.19 8.26 8.07
C VAL A 118 -0.95 6.78 8.20
N ILE A 119 -1.89 5.94 7.76
CA ILE A 119 -1.71 4.50 7.62
C ILE A 119 -1.44 4.19 6.14
N SER A 120 -0.32 3.55 5.85
CA SER A 120 0.08 3.20 4.48
C SER A 120 0.68 1.80 4.38
N LYS A 121 0.66 1.24 3.18
CA LYS A 121 1.36 -0.01 2.85
C LYS A 121 2.70 0.30 2.19
N GLU A 122 3.68 -0.56 2.41
CA GLU A 122 4.96 -0.54 1.70
C GLU A 122 4.74 -0.85 0.21
N SER A 123 4.51 0.20 -0.58
CA SER A 123 4.04 0.10 -1.98
C SER A 123 5.14 0.32 -3.03
N GLY A 124 6.40 0.37 -2.58
CA GLY A 124 7.58 0.64 -3.42
C GLY A 124 7.63 2.07 -3.97
N THR A 125 8.63 2.36 -4.81
CA THR A 125 8.86 3.68 -5.41
C THR A 125 7.67 4.15 -6.25
N THR A 126 7.18 3.33 -7.18
CA THR A 126 6.04 3.69 -8.06
C THR A 126 4.72 3.85 -7.29
N GLY A 127 4.64 3.34 -6.06
CA GLY A 127 3.46 3.49 -5.20
C GLY A 127 3.34 4.86 -4.54
N GLY A 128 4.32 5.75 -4.76
CA GLY A 128 4.37 7.07 -4.15
C GLY A 128 4.66 7.00 -2.65
N LEU A 129 5.39 5.98 -2.18
CA LEU A 129 5.64 5.79 -0.74
C LEU A 129 6.57 6.88 -0.20
N TYR A 130 7.56 7.28 -0.99
CA TYR A 130 8.52 8.31 -0.61
C TYR A 130 7.82 9.67 -0.35
N GLU A 131 6.92 10.06 -1.25
CA GLU A 131 6.14 11.29 -1.19
C GLU A 131 5.25 11.32 0.05
N LYS A 132 4.60 10.20 0.39
CA LYS A 132 3.79 10.08 1.63
C LYS A 132 4.65 10.28 2.87
N ILE A 133 5.82 9.63 2.93
CA ILE A 133 6.73 9.73 4.07
C ILE A 133 7.22 11.15 4.24
N ARG A 134 7.71 11.74 3.15
CA ARG A 134 8.19 13.12 3.14
C ARG A 134 7.09 14.07 3.60
N SER A 135 5.87 13.95 3.06
CA SER A 135 4.74 14.79 3.47
C SER A 135 4.37 14.62 4.95
N ALA A 136 4.50 13.42 5.52
CA ALA A 136 4.21 13.19 6.93
C ALA A 136 5.28 13.80 7.85
N ILE A 137 6.55 13.62 7.50
CA ILE A 137 7.69 14.21 8.22
C ILE A 137 7.59 15.74 8.20
N ASP A 138 7.38 16.34 7.03
CA ASP A 138 7.34 17.79 6.87
C ASP A 138 6.11 18.42 7.54
N ASN A 139 5.03 17.64 7.75
CA ASN A 139 3.88 18.03 8.57
C ASN A 139 4.03 17.71 10.06
N ASN A 140 5.13 17.11 10.50
CA ASN A 140 5.34 16.67 11.89
C ASN A 140 4.25 15.71 12.41
N ILE A 141 3.79 14.79 11.56
CA ILE A 141 2.76 13.79 11.89
C ILE A 141 3.30 12.38 11.72
N TYR A 142 2.65 11.39 12.36
CA TYR A 142 3.10 10.00 12.24
C TYR A 142 2.65 9.38 10.92
N ILE A 143 3.53 8.59 10.31
CA ILE A 143 3.20 7.65 9.24
C ILE A 143 3.53 6.23 9.69
N ILE A 144 2.51 5.37 9.70
CA ILE A 144 2.62 3.96 10.02
C ILE A 144 2.62 3.17 8.72
N ILE A 145 3.73 2.47 8.47
CA ILE A 145 3.98 1.72 7.24
C ILE A 145 3.92 0.23 7.57
N ILE A 146 2.92 -0.43 7.00
CA ILE A 146 2.74 -1.88 7.08
C ILE A 146 3.63 -2.50 6.01
N LYS A 147 4.57 -3.34 6.44
CA LYS A 147 5.48 -4.05 5.52
C LYS A 147 4.71 -4.94 4.56
N ALA A 148 5.24 -5.08 3.35
CA ALA A 148 4.74 -6.09 2.43
C ALA A 148 5.07 -7.49 3.00
N PRO A 149 4.16 -8.48 2.86
CA PRO A 149 4.45 -9.84 3.30
C PRO A 149 5.69 -10.37 2.58
N ALA A 150 6.59 -10.98 3.33
CA ALA A 150 7.74 -11.67 2.76
C ALA A 150 7.25 -12.98 2.15
N ILE A 151 7.18 -13.03 0.82
CA ILE A 151 6.84 -14.23 0.07
C ILE A 151 8.10 -14.66 -0.68
N ASP A 152 8.49 -15.91 -0.48
CA ASP A 152 9.59 -16.51 -1.24
C ASP A 152 9.10 -16.87 -2.64
N TYR A 153 9.66 -16.21 -3.65
CA TYR A 153 9.29 -16.39 -5.05
C TYR A 153 10.48 -17.03 -5.79
N PRO A 154 10.21 -17.99 -6.71
CA PRO A 154 11.29 -18.68 -7.43
C PRO A 154 12.20 -17.74 -8.24
N ILE A 155 11.62 -16.71 -8.85
CA ILE A 155 12.32 -15.70 -9.63
C ILE A 155 11.66 -14.36 -9.31
N ILE A 156 12.45 -13.40 -8.86
CA ILE A 156 12.03 -12.01 -8.61
C ILE A 156 12.84 -11.10 -9.51
N VAL A 157 12.16 -10.16 -10.15
CA VAL A 157 12.75 -9.12 -10.99
C VAL A 157 12.18 -7.76 -10.60
N TYR A 158 13.00 -6.72 -10.69
CA TYR A 158 12.67 -5.36 -10.26
C TYR A 158 12.70 -4.33 -11.38
N THR A 159 13.22 -4.71 -12.55
CA THR A 159 13.30 -3.85 -13.73
C THR A 159 12.70 -4.56 -14.95
N ILE A 160 12.35 -3.76 -15.97
CA ILE A 160 11.88 -4.30 -17.24
C ILE A 160 13.00 -5.09 -17.92
N ASP A 161 14.24 -4.60 -17.86
CA ASP A 161 15.40 -5.26 -18.45
C ASP A 161 15.64 -6.65 -17.84
N GLU A 162 15.63 -6.77 -16.51
CA GLU A 162 15.70 -8.08 -15.81
C GLU A 162 14.55 -9.00 -16.23
N LEU A 163 13.34 -8.48 -16.38
CA LEU A 163 12.19 -9.26 -16.83
C LEU A 163 12.39 -9.79 -18.25
N VAL A 164 12.87 -8.95 -19.18
CA VAL A 164 13.17 -9.33 -20.57
C VAL A 164 14.27 -10.39 -20.61
N GLU A 165 15.36 -10.22 -19.85
CA GLU A 165 16.44 -11.21 -19.77
C GLU A 165 15.95 -12.58 -19.29
N VAL A 166 15.10 -12.61 -18.27
CA VAL A 166 14.50 -13.86 -17.78
C VAL A 166 13.60 -14.48 -18.85
N LEU A 167 12.77 -13.69 -19.55
CA LEU A 167 11.92 -14.18 -20.63
C LEU A 167 12.74 -14.75 -21.81
N ASP A 168 13.79 -14.07 -22.24
CA ASP A 168 14.69 -14.52 -23.32
C ASP A 168 15.45 -15.81 -22.94
N SER A 169 15.77 -16.00 -21.66
CA SER A 169 16.32 -17.26 -21.15
C SER A 169 15.31 -18.43 -21.18
N CYS A 170 14.00 -18.13 -21.17
CA CYS A 170 12.94 -19.12 -21.33
C CYS A 170 12.83 -19.56 -22.79
N ASP A 171 12.83 -18.62 -23.73
CA ASP A 171 12.68 -18.88 -25.18
C ASP A 171 13.82 -19.72 -25.77
N ARG A 172 15.04 -19.60 -25.23
CA ARG A 172 16.16 -20.47 -25.61
C ARG A 172 15.93 -21.96 -25.32
N ASN A 173 15.01 -22.30 -24.41
CA ASN A 173 14.59 -23.68 -24.13
C ASN A 173 13.33 -24.13 -24.92
N ILE A 174 12.66 -23.23 -25.65
CA ILE A 174 11.46 -23.57 -26.46
C ILE A 174 11.84 -24.13 -27.84
N LYS A 175 13.08 -23.97 -28.29
CA LYS A 175 13.58 -24.56 -29.56
C LYS A 175 13.60 -26.10 -29.60
N SER A 176 13.26 -26.79 -28.51
CA SER A 176 13.08 -28.26 -28.49
C SER A 176 11.64 -28.72 -28.77
N TYR A 177 10.64 -27.83 -28.85
CA TYR A 177 9.23 -28.18 -29.08
C TYR A 177 8.75 -28.02 -30.53
N LYS A 178 9.63 -27.71 -31.49
CA LYS A 178 9.34 -27.79 -32.93
C LYS A 178 10.05 -28.99 -33.56
N LYS A 179 9.53 -30.18 -33.30
CA LYS A 179 9.64 -31.36 -34.18
C LYS A 179 8.46 -32.29 -33.92
N ILE A 180 7.33 -31.96 -34.53
CA ILE A 180 6.35 -32.92 -35.03
C ILE A 180 6.14 -32.56 -36.49
#